data_AF-A0A3S4V708-F1
#
_entry.id   AF-A0A3S4V708-F1
#
_cell.length_a   1.000
_cell.length_b   1.000
_cell.length_c   1.000
_cell.angle_alpha   90.00
_cell.angle_beta   90.00
_cell.angle_gamma   90.00
#
_symmetry.space_group_name_H-M   'P 1'
#
loop_
_entity.id
_entity.type
_entity.pdbx_description
1 polymer ?
#
loop_
_entity_poly.entity_id
_entity_poly.type
_entity_poly.pdbx_seq_one_letter_code
_entity_poly.pdbx_strand_id
1 'polypeptide(L)'
;MMLSPSIIGAGIAGLVVPIATWIVLSTRKPKAPGVVQTYSKGAPLLLMLVAVGTIATGIHLIVSGPGENSVAVHWITVALAFIAGLAALVGIYFYGKYALVADEDSVAIYHPFRGTHVLTHQNIVDVEDFRLRGTKYFVVTYRDGNRARKIQIDPVRFDVTQFFDKRAANQRFTYSGTARLGTDTKKHGLVITPETTLFGNRFYPVTEGIGFIAAGVNELADSFETWRRTWDGGGEEGRFFHGDFEQLLASMEPLDRSQTAFVQTANPQWTAVFSNDSTAGQGSDGSVAAKRLRCDYVQASIGFASENPATGFGAKAGWLFYYTMPSFPYGVNMYVQVSDQGNHRVKWQFDHSAAFMPFEDLASYEKRRIVDRFSPQMVIDYCRAVGIDPYNEEFYSGPIFVVENSAAKKNVEPQSLSYAQAQDRVGAHRL
;
A
#
# COMPACT_ATOMS: atom_id res chain seq x y z
N MET A 1 -0.32 36.00 42.83
CA MET A 1 -0.17 34.62 43.33
C MET A 1 0.65 33.86 42.29
N MET A 2 1.99 33.90 42.41
CA MET A 2 2.88 33.15 41.52
C MET A 2 3.01 31.73 42.09
N LEU A 3 2.57 30.72 41.34
CA LEU A 3 2.74 29.32 41.72
C LEU A 3 4.23 29.02 41.83
N SER A 4 4.65 28.36 42.92
CA SER A 4 6.06 28.03 43.10
C SER A 4 6.53 27.10 41.97
N PRO A 5 7.79 27.23 41.52
CA PRO A 5 8.37 26.35 40.50
C PRO A 5 8.23 24.84 40.82
N SER A 6 8.15 24.48 42.10
CA SER A 6 7.93 23.10 42.56
C SER A 6 6.52 22.57 42.28
N ILE A 7 5.49 23.42 42.33
CA ILE A 7 4.10 23.03 42.01
C ILE A 7 3.95 22.82 40.50
N ILE A 8 4.63 23.63 39.68
CA ILE A 8 4.63 23.50 38.22
C ILE A 8 5.36 22.21 37.80
N GLY A 9 6.51 21.90 38.41
CA GLY A 9 7.25 20.67 38.14
C GLY A 9 6.49 19.38 38.52
N ALA A 10 5.84 19.37 39.69
CA ALA A 10 5.02 18.24 40.14
C ALA A 10 3.76 18.05 39.28
N GLY A 11 3.11 19.15 38.87
CA GLY A 11 1.95 19.11 37.98
C GLY A 11 2.27 18.56 36.59
N ILE A 12 3.44 18.93 36.03
CA ILE A 12 3.91 18.40 34.74
C ILE A 12 4.21 16.91 34.84
N ALA A 13 4.90 16.43 35.88
CA ALA A 13 5.18 15.00 36.04
C ALA A 13 3.91 14.16 36.28
N GLY A 14 2.97 14.68 37.08
CA GLY A 14 1.73 13.98 37.44
C GLY A 14 0.69 13.91 36.31
N LEU A 15 0.64 14.89 35.40
CA LEU A 15 -0.33 14.92 34.29
C LEU A 15 0.26 14.42 32.97
N VAL A 16 1.51 14.75 32.65
CA VAL A 16 2.07 14.47 31.32
C VAL A 16 2.34 12.97 31.13
N VAL A 17 2.80 12.26 32.16
CA VAL A 17 3.08 10.82 32.06
C VAL A 17 1.80 10.00 31.80
N PRO A 18 0.69 10.15 32.55
CA PRO A 18 -0.54 9.42 32.26
C PRO A 18 -1.21 9.86 30.96
N ILE A 19 -1.16 11.14 30.58
CA ILE A 19 -1.72 11.62 29.30
C ILE A 19 -0.92 11.10 28.11
N ALA A 20 0.41 11.11 28.18
CA ALA A 20 1.27 10.52 27.15
C ALA A 20 1.04 9.01 27.05
N THR A 21 0.91 8.32 28.19
CA THR A 21 0.59 6.88 28.26
C THR A 21 -0.79 6.58 27.67
N TRP A 22 -1.78 7.45 27.90
CA TRP A 22 -3.14 7.32 27.37
C TRP A 22 -3.22 7.59 25.86
N ILE A 23 -2.55 8.63 25.34
CA ILE A 23 -2.41 8.90 23.90
C ILE A 23 -1.69 7.74 23.18
N VAL A 24 -0.73 7.12 23.87
CA VAL A 24 -0.03 5.92 23.43
C VAL A 24 -0.91 4.66 23.45
N LEU A 25 -1.87 4.58 24.37
CA LEU A 25 -2.84 3.49 24.46
C LEU A 25 -3.96 3.65 23.42
N SER A 26 -4.36 4.87 23.12
CA SER A 26 -5.47 5.19 22.21
C SER A 26 -5.10 5.19 20.72
N THR A 27 -3.80 5.23 20.39
CA THR A 27 -3.29 5.05 19.01
C THR A 27 -3.08 3.57 18.62
N ARG A 28 -3.48 2.63 19.49
CA ARG A 28 -3.34 1.18 19.31
C ARG A 28 -4.52 0.61 18.53
N LYS A 29 -4.35 0.43 17.22
CA LYS A 29 -5.12 -0.58 16.49
C LYS A 29 -4.13 -1.62 15.95
N PRO A 30 -4.37 -2.93 16.18
CA PRO A 30 -3.61 -3.96 15.46
C PRO A 30 -3.80 -3.71 13.97
N LYS A 31 -2.70 -3.54 13.24
CA LYS A 31 -2.71 -3.47 11.78
C LYS A 31 -2.50 -4.89 11.26
N ALA A 32 -3.16 -5.20 10.14
CA ALA A 32 -3.16 -6.53 9.54
C ALA A 32 -1.73 -7.07 9.31
N PRO A 33 -1.54 -8.40 9.33
CA PRO A 33 -0.28 -9.05 8.93
C PRO A 33 0.25 -8.52 7.59
N GLY A 34 1.57 -8.44 7.42
CA GLY A 34 2.22 -7.95 6.19
C GLY A 34 2.31 -6.42 6.03
N VAL A 35 1.68 -5.62 6.90
CA VAL A 35 1.87 -4.16 6.93
C VAL A 35 3.13 -3.82 7.73
N VAL A 36 4.04 -3.00 7.18
CA VAL A 36 5.15 -2.44 7.97
C VAL A 36 4.56 -1.68 9.15
N GLN A 37 4.69 -2.26 10.34
CA GLN A 37 4.21 -1.64 11.55
C GLN A 37 5.19 -0.55 11.98
N THR A 38 5.07 0.63 11.36
CA THR A 38 5.83 1.81 11.77
C THR A 38 5.15 2.49 12.95
N TYR A 39 5.87 2.64 14.05
CA TYR A 39 5.50 3.56 15.12
C TYR A 39 5.38 4.99 14.57
N SER A 40 4.50 5.79 15.19
CA SER A 40 4.49 7.24 14.99
C SER A 40 5.89 7.79 15.24
N LYS A 41 6.47 8.46 14.23
CA LYS A 41 7.76 9.16 14.37
C LYS A 41 7.71 10.25 15.45
N GLY A 42 6.51 10.73 15.80
CA GLY A 42 6.30 11.77 16.80
C GLY A 42 6.47 11.30 18.25
N ALA A 43 6.12 10.06 18.58
CA ALA A 43 6.16 9.59 19.97
C ALA A 43 7.59 9.49 20.56
N PRO A 44 8.59 8.91 19.86
CA PRO A 44 9.97 8.90 20.33
C PRO A 44 10.57 10.31 20.42
N LEU A 45 10.23 11.19 19.47
CA LEU A 45 10.68 12.59 19.48
C LEU A 45 10.13 13.34 20.71
N LEU A 46 8.86 13.12 21.03
CA LEU A 46 8.22 13.75 22.19
C LEU A 46 8.79 13.23 23.51
N LEU A 47 9.04 11.92 23.63
CA LEU A 47 9.75 11.33 24.77
C LEU A 47 11.19 11.83 24.88
N MET A 48 11.89 12.05 23.76
CA MET A 48 13.23 12.64 23.74
C MET A 48 13.24 14.06 24.26
N LEU A 49 12.27 14.89 23.85
CA LEU A 49 12.13 16.25 24.37
C LEU A 49 11.84 16.25 25.88
N VAL A 50 10.99 15.34 26.36
CA VAL A 50 10.71 15.17 27.81
C VAL A 50 11.96 14.74 28.57
N ALA A 51 12.73 13.78 28.03
CA ALA A 51 13.98 13.32 28.64
C ALA A 51 15.01 14.45 28.76
N VAL A 52 15.22 15.20 27.68
CA VAL A 52 16.17 16.33 27.66
C VAL A 52 15.72 17.42 28.64
N GLY A 53 14.43 17.77 28.65
CA GLY A 53 13.89 18.80 29.55
C GLY A 53 14.02 18.44 31.03
N THR A 54 13.71 17.20 31.40
CA THR A 54 13.82 16.72 32.80
C THR A 54 15.27 16.64 33.29
N ILE A 55 16.21 16.20 32.44
CA ILE A 55 17.64 16.19 32.77
C ILE A 55 18.17 17.61 32.92
N ALA A 56 17.84 18.52 31.98
CA ALA A 56 18.23 19.93 32.06
C ALA A 56 17.69 20.60 33.34
N THR A 57 16.48 20.24 33.77
CA THR A 57 15.89 20.71 35.03
C THR A 57 16.71 20.21 36.24
N GLY A 58 17.10 18.94 36.26
CA GLY A 58 17.96 18.38 37.31
C GLY A 58 19.32 19.09 37.40
N ILE A 59 19.96 19.37 36.26
CA ILE A 59 21.23 20.12 36.20
C ILE A 59 21.05 21.54 36.72
N HIS A 60 19.99 22.23 36.28
CA HIS A 60 19.69 23.58 36.75
C HIS A 60 19.50 23.63 38.27
N LEU A 61 18.77 22.67 38.85
CA LEU A 61 18.59 22.58 40.30
C LEU A 61 19.92 22.41 41.04
N ILE A 62 20.83 21.56 40.55
CA ILE A 62 22.17 21.39 41.15
C ILE A 62 22.94 22.71 41.18
N VAL A 63 22.90 23.47 40.08
CA VAL A 63 23.62 24.76 39.96
C VAL A 63 23.00 25.84 40.84
N SER A 64 21.67 25.90 40.89
CA SER A 64 20.93 26.92 41.64
C SER A 64 20.92 26.68 43.15
N GLY A 65 21.19 25.45 43.59
CA GLY A 65 21.18 25.07 45.00
C GLY A 65 19.76 25.08 45.63
N PRO A 66 19.65 24.85 46.95
CA PRO A 66 18.37 24.61 47.62
C PRO A 66 17.43 25.82 47.70
N GLY A 67 17.96 27.04 47.59
CA GLY A 67 17.18 28.26 47.82
C GLY A 67 16.54 28.27 49.21
N GLU A 68 15.22 28.50 49.27
CA GLU A 68 14.42 28.47 50.50
C GLU A 68 13.98 27.05 50.93
N ASN A 69 14.19 26.03 50.10
CA ASN A 69 13.82 24.67 50.45
C ASN A 69 14.84 24.03 51.40
N SER A 70 14.40 23.04 52.18
CA SER A 70 15.36 22.23 52.94
C SER A 70 16.29 21.47 51.99
N VAL A 71 17.55 21.29 52.41
CA VAL A 71 18.57 20.55 51.66
C VAL A 71 18.07 19.17 51.25
N ALA A 72 17.33 18.49 52.14
CA ALA A 72 16.74 17.19 51.87
C ALA A 72 15.70 17.23 50.73
N VAL A 73 14.76 18.19 50.77
CA VAL A 73 13.72 18.33 49.74
C VAL A 73 14.33 18.70 48.39
N HIS A 74 15.37 19.54 48.40
CA HIS A 74 16.10 19.89 47.19
C HIS A 74 16.72 18.67 46.51
N TRP A 75 17.49 17.85 47.23
CA TRP A 75 18.14 16.67 46.67
C TRP A 75 17.17 15.58 46.24
N ILE A 76 16.03 15.42 46.93
CA ILE A 76 14.96 14.52 46.48
C ILE A 76 14.41 14.98 45.11
N THR A 77 14.21 16.29 44.93
CA THR A 77 13.69 16.86 43.68
C THR A 77 14.68 16.66 42.53
N VAL A 78 15.97 16.87 42.78
CA VAL A 78 17.05 16.58 41.81
C VAL A 78 17.02 15.11 41.42
N ALA A 79 16.97 14.20 42.39
CA ALA A 79 16.94 12.76 42.14
C ALA A 79 15.72 12.34 41.29
N LEU A 80 14.53 12.85 41.60
CA LEU A 80 13.32 12.57 40.83
C LEU A 80 13.41 13.06 39.38
N ALA A 81 14.00 14.24 39.14
CA ALA A 81 14.18 14.77 37.79
C ALA A 81 15.09 13.88 36.95
N PHE A 82 16.20 13.40 37.52
CA PHE A 82 17.10 12.46 36.83
C PHE A 82 16.45 11.09 36.61
N ILE A 83 15.71 10.55 37.59
CA ILE A 83 14.98 9.29 37.43
C ILE A 83 13.94 9.40 36.30
N ALA A 84 13.18 10.50 36.26
CA ALA A 84 12.19 10.72 35.19
C ALA A 84 12.85 10.84 33.82
N GLY A 85 13.97 11.58 33.72
CA GLY A 85 14.74 11.70 32.48
C GLY A 85 15.32 10.36 32.01
N LEU A 86 15.89 9.58 32.93
CA LEU A 86 16.42 8.25 32.62
C LEU A 86 15.31 7.28 32.22
N ALA A 87 14.17 7.31 32.90
CA ALA A 87 13.00 6.50 32.56
C ALA A 87 12.44 6.87 31.17
N ALA A 88 12.44 8.16 30.81
CA ALA A 88 12.07 8.61 29.47
C ALA A 88 13.08 8.13 28.41
N LEU A 89 14.39 8.18 28.69
CA LEU A 89 15.42 7.61 27.80
C LEU A 89 15.27 6.10 27.62
N VAL A 90 15.00 5.36 28.69
CA VAL A 90 14.69 3.92 28.64
C VAL A 90 13.40 3.69 27.86
N GLY A 91 12.39 4.54 28.03
CA GLY A 91 11.18 4.56 27.23
C GLY A 91 11.48 4.71 25.74
N ILE A 92 12.35 5.65 25.34
CA ILE A 92 12.82 5.81 23.96
C ILE A 92 13.55 4.57 23.48
N TYR A 93 14.35 3.91 24.32
CA TYR A 93 15.01 2.65 23.96
C TYR A 93 13.98 1.54 23.66
N PHE A 94 12.93 1.40 24.47
CA PHE A 94 11.85 0.46 24.20
C PHE A 94 10.90 0.89 23.07
N TYR A 95 10.79 2.18 22.80
CA TYR A 95 10.10 2.76 21.63
C TYR A 95 10.93 2.75 20.36
N GLY A 96 12.24 2.58 20.51
CA GLY A 96 13.24 2.50 19.46
C GLY A 96 12.99 1.27 18.64
N LYS A 97 12.08 1.43 17.67
CA LYS A 97 11.74 0.56 16.53
C LYS A 97 12.10 -0.92 16.72
N TYR A 98 11.06 -1.75 16.89
CA TYR A 98 11.02 -2.97 16.12
C TYR A 98 10.08 -2.70 14.95
N ALA A 99 10.60 -2.58 13.73
CA ALA A 99 9.75 -2.78 12.56
C ALA A 99 9.80 -4.27 12.28
N LEU A 100 8.67 -4.95 12.43
CA LEU A 100 8.57 -6.38 12.22
C LEU A 100 7.73 -6.60 10.97
N VAL A 101 8.37 -7.11 9.92
CA VAL A 101 7.69 -7.62 8.73
C VAL A 101 7.77 -9.13 8.85
N ALA A 102 6.62 -9.77 9.07
CA ALA A 102 6.52 -11.21 9.08
C ALA A 102 5.88 -11.65 7.77
N ASP A 103 6.58 -12.54 7.06
CA ASP A 103 6.05 -13.36 5.98
C ASP A 103 6.09 -14.84 6.41
N GLU A 104 5.69 -15.79 5.56
CA GLU A 104 5.67 -17.22 5.92
C GLU A 104 7.06 -17.81 6.16
N ASP A 105 8.10 -17.29 5.50
CA ASP A 105 9.44 -17.86 5.46
C ASP A 105 10.46 -17.07 6.28
N SER A 106 10.14 -15.82 6.60
CA SER A 106 11.04 -14.88 7.24
C SER A 106 10.33 -13.83 8.10
N VAL A 107 11.01 -13.39 9.15
CA VAL A 107 10.62 -12.24 9.97
C VAL A 107 11.76 -11.24 9.97
N ALA A 108 11.58 -10.14 9.22
CA ALA A 108 12.51 -9.02 9.23
C ALA A 108 12.23 -8.10 10.41
N ILE A 109 13.23 -7.95 11.28
CA ILE A 109 13.21 -7.17 12.50
C ILE A 109 14.21 -6.02 12.35
N TYR A 110 13.71 -4.81 12.16
CA TYR A 110 14.55 -3.61 12.19
C TYR A 110 14.79 -3.17 13.63
N HIS A 111 16.05 -3.14 14.06
CA HIS A 111 16.48 -2.59 15.34
C HIS A 111 17.27 -1.28 15.11
N PRO A 112 16.92 -0.15 15.74
CA PRO A 112 17.44 1.18 15.38
C PRO A 112 18.96 1.32 15.57
N PHE A 113 19.54 0.56 16.50
CA PHE A 113 20.98 0.60 16.78
C PHE A 113 21.76 -0.60 16.22
N ARG A 114 21.07 -1.59 15.64
CA ARG A 114 21.69 -2.85 15.21
C ARG A 114 21.39 -3.22 13.75
N GLY A 115 20.56 -2.42 13.06
CA GLY A 115 20.17 -2.65 11.67
C GLY A 115 19.01 -3.64 11.55
N THR A 116 18.76 -4.10 10.32
CA THR A 116 17.75 -5.11 10.04
C THR A 116 18.31 -6.50 10.29
N HIS A 117 17.56 -7.31 11.03
CA HIS A 117 17.84 -8.73 11.23
C HIS A 117 16.72 -9.55 10.60
N VAL A 118 17.04 -10.54 9.79
CA VAL A 118 16.03 -11.41 9.18
C VAL A 118 16.08 -12.76 9.89
N LEU A 119 15.01 -13.11 10.59
CA LEU A 119 14.78 -14.47 11.05
C LEU A 119 14.27 -15.28 9.87
N THR A 120 14.73 -16.51 9.70
CA THR A 120 14.20 -17.47 8.73
C THR A 120 14.04 -18.80 9.44
N HIS A 121 13.21 -19.70 8.92
CA HIS A 121 13.09 -21.05 9.49
C HIS A 121 14.43 -21.77 9.66
N GLN A 122 15.38 -21.49 8.76
CA GLN A 122 16.70 -22.13 8.75
C GLN A 122 17.64 -21.59 9.85
N ASN A 123 17.44 -20.35 10.29
CA ASN A 123 18.30 -19.74 11.30
C ASN A 123 17.73 -19.82 12.72
N ILE A 124 16.47 -20.22 12.88
CA ILE A 124 15.87 -20.46 14.19
C ILE A 124 16.45 -21.71 14.83
N VAL A 125 16.92 -21.55 16.06
CA VAL A 125 17.43 -22.61 16.92
C VAL A 125 16.34 -23.13 17.83
N ASP A 126 15.54 -22.23 18.40
CA ASP A 126 14.50 -22.57 19.38
C ASP A 126 13.43 -21.48 19.47
N VAL A 127 12.21 -21.84 19.86
CA VAL A 127 11.09 -20.92 20.08
C VAL A 127 10.40 -21.31 21.39
N GLU A 128 10.57 -20.48 22.41
CA GLU A 128 9.93 -20.67 23.72
C GLU A 128 8.68 -19.80 23.84
N ASP A 129 7.58 -20.40 24.29
CA ASP A 129 6.36 -19.67 24.66
C ASP A 129 6.45 -19.18 26.11
N PHE A 130 6.37 -17.86 26.32
CA PHE A 130 6.40 -17.26 27.66
C PHE A 130 5.14 -16.43 27.90
N ARG A 131 4.52 -16.54 29.10
CA ARG A 131 3.37 -15.70 29.48
C ARG A 131 3.74 -14.74 30.59
N LEU A 132 3.55 -13.45 30.36
CA LEU A 132 3.72 -12.40 31.37
C LEU A 132 2.41 -11.63 31.52
N ARG A 133 1.84 -11.61 32.73
CA ARG A 133 0.60 -10.90 33.05
C ARG A 133 -0.58 -11.23 32.10
N GLY A 134 -0.67 -12.49 31.67
CA GLY A 134 -1.73 -12.96 30.77
C GLY A 134 -1.46 -12.74 29.28
N THR A 135 -0.43 -11.99 28.91
CA THR A 135 0.00 -11.81 27.51
C THR A 135 1.01 -12.90 27.13
N LYS A 136 0.77 -13.59 26.00
CA LYS A 136 1.70 -14.55 25.41
C LYS A 136 2.82 -13.81 24.67
N TYR A 137 4.06 -14.27 24.79
CA TYR A 137 5.25 -13.81 24.09
C TYR A 137 5.97 -15.01 23.48
N PHE A 138 6.62 -14.81 22.33
CA PHE A 138 7.55 -15.78 21.75
C PHE A 138 8.98 -15.33 22.04
N VAL A 139 9.79 -16.17 22.66
CA VAL A 139 11.23 -15.96 22.79
C VAL A 139 11.92 -16.84 21.75
N VAL A 140 12.38 -16.22 20.67
CA VAL A 140 13.01 -16.89 19.53
C VAL A 140 14.51 -16.83 19.71
N THR A 141 15.14 -18.00 19.80
CA THR A 141 16.58 -18.16 19.70
C THR A 141 16.94 -18.42 18.25
N TYR A 142 17.87 -17.66 17.68
CA TYR A 142 18.30 -17.81 16.28
C TYR A 142 19.82 -17.65 16.12
N ARG A 143 20.38 -18.16 15.02
CA ARG A 143 21.78 -18.00 14.64
C ARG A 143 21.95 -16.77 13.75
N ASP A 144 22.87 -15.90 14.16
CA ASP A 144 23.37 -14.77 13.38
C ASP A 144 24.87 -15.00 13.17
N GLY A 145 25.22 -15.57 12.02
CA GLY A 145 26.55 -16.14 11.77
C GLY A 145 26.90 -17.25 12.76
N ASN A 146 28.02 -17.10 13.48
CA ASN A 146 28.48 -18.08 14.48
C ASN A 146 27.92 -17.84 15.90
N ARG A 147 27.01 -16.88 16.09
CA ARG A 147 26.48 -16.53 17.42
C ARG A 147 25.00 -16.87 17.53
N ALA A 148 24.61 -17.50 18.63
CA ALA A 148 23.21 -17.62 19.00
C ALA A 148 22.73 -16.33 19.67
N ARG A 149 21.55 -15.84 19.29
CA ARG A 149 20.90 -14.66 19.84
C ARG A 149 19.47 -14.98 20.23
N LYS A 150 18.92 -14.23 21.18
CA LYS A 150 17.51 -14.30 21.58
C LYS A 150 16.79 -13.00 21.21
N ILE A 151 15.55 -13.12 20.76
CA ILE A 151 14.63 -12.01 20.59
C ILE A 151 13.25 -12.36 21.13
N GLN A 152 12.62 -11.39 21.80
CA GLN A 152 11.26 -11.54 22.29
C GLN A 152 10.29 -10.84 21.34
N ILE A 153 9.32 -11.59 20.83
CA ILE A 153 8.26 -11.12 19.95
C ILE A 153 6.95 -11.13 20.74
N ASP A 154 6.22 -10.01 20.69
CA ASP A 154 4.89 -9.87 21.27
C ASP A 154 3.84 -10.15 20.18
N PRO A 155 3.20 -11.34 20.15
CA PRO A 155 2.20 -11.69 19.15
C PRO A 155 0.92 -10.84 19.20
N VAL A 156 0.67 -10.14 20.31
CA VAL A 156 -0.45 -9.18 20.38
C VAL A 156 -0.11 -7.91 19.59
N ARG A 157 1.19 -7.59 19.48
CA ARG A 157 1.67 -6.44 18.70
C ARG A 157 1.93 -6.81 17.25
N PHE A 158 2.50 -7.97 17.00
CA PHE A 158 2.94 -8.40 15.68
C PHE A 158 2.29 -9.73 15.30
N ASP A 159 1.54 -9.76 14.19
CA ASP A 159 1.01 -11.01 13.69
C ASP A 159 2.12 -11.80 13.00
N VAL A 160 2.74 -12.69 13.79
CA VAL A 160 3.81 -13.61 13.38
C VAL A 160 3.28 -15.05 13.27
N THR A 161 1.96 -15.21 13.30
CA THR A 161 1.32 -16.52 13.43
C THR A 161 1.67 -17.40 12.22
N GLN A 162 1.59 -16.84 11.01
CA GLN A 162 1.93 -17.55 9.77
C GLN A 162 3.39 -18.02 9.74
N PHE A 163 4.33 -17.20 10.23
CA PHE A 163 5.74 -17.58 10.28
C PHE A 163 6.02 -18.72 11.27
N PHE A 164 5.28 -18.84 12.37
CA PHE A 164 5.49 -19.93 13.34
C PHE A 164 4.59 -21.15 13.09
N ASP A 165 3.67 -21.10 12.13
CA ASP A 165 2.73 -22.17 11.83
C ASP A 165 3.22 -23.03 10.64
N LYS A 166 3.64 -24.27 10.92
CA LYS A 166 4.45 -25.15 10.04
C LYS A 166 3.72 -25.75 8.82
N ARG A 167 2.64 -25.15 8.28
CA ARG A 167 1.80 -25.79 7.24
C ARG A 167 1.85 -25.18 5.83
N ALA A 168 2.59 -24.11 5.57
CA ALA A 168 2.47 -23.36 4.30
C ALA A 168 3.54 -23.64 3.21
N ALA A 169 4.61 -24.38 3.49
CA ALA A 169 5.70 -24.55 2.52
C ALA A 169 5.47 -25.73 1.56
N ASN A 170 4.88 -25.50 0.37
CA ASN A 170 5.12 -26.32 -0.83
C ASN A 170 4.48 -25.69 -2.10
N GLN A 171 5.24 -24.94 -2.89
CA GLN A 171 5.22 -24.99 -4.37
C GLN A 171 6.32 -24.09 -4.97
N ARG A 172 7.21 -24.69 -5.78
CA ARG A 172 8.27 -24.02 -6.57
C ARG A 172 7.87 -23.97 -8.03
N PHE A 173 8.15 -22.86 -8.72
CA PHE A 173 8.18 -22.79 -10.18
C PHE A 173 9.54 -22.30 -10.68
N THR A 174 10.00 -22.88 -11.79
CA THR A 174 11.30 -22.61 -12.43
C THR A 174 11.03 -21.95 -13.79
N TYR A 175 11.74 -20.87 -14.11
CA TYR A 175 11.57 -20.12 -15.37
C TYR A 175 12.82 -20.23 -16.26
N SER A 176 12.60 -20.33 -17.58
CA SER A 176 13.63 -20.15 -18.61
C SER A 176 13.07 -19.27 -19.74
N GLY A 177 13.70 -18.13 -20.01
CA GLY A 177 13.37 -17.29 -21.15
C GLY A 177 14.17 -15.99 -21.16
N THR A 178 14.96 -15.77 -22.20
CA THR A 178 15.74 -14.55 -22.45
C THR A 178 15.11 -13.77 -23.60
N ALA A 179 14.85 -12.47 -23.42
CA ALA A 179 14.49 -11.56 -24.51
C ALA A 179 15.30 -10.26 -24.46
N ARG A 180 15.67 -9.77 -25.65
CA ARG A 180 16.60 -8.66 -25.91
C ARG A 180 15.88 -7.31 -26.00
N LEU A 181 16.51 -6.25 -25.48
CA LEU A 181 16.10 -4.85 -25.59
C LEU A 181 16.68 -4.18 -26.86
N GLY A 182 15.83 -3.45 -27.59
CA GLY A 182 16.19 -2.51 -28.66
C GLY A 182 16.18 -1.05 -28.18
N THR A 183 16.94 -0.19 -28.87
CA THR A 183 17.38 1.15 -28.43
C THR A 183 16.79 2.34 -29.21
N ASP A 184 16.87 3.53 -28.59
CA ASP A 184 16.81 4.95 -29.06
C ASP A 184 15.47 5.74 -28.95
N THR A 185 15.26 6.68 -28.00
CA THR A 185 15.67 8.11 -27.77
C THR A 185 15.03 9.15 -28.73
N LYS A 186 14.46 10.33 -28.37
CA LYS A 186 14.68 11.32 -27.29
C LYS A 186 13.63 12.48 -27.31
N LYS A 187 13.44 13.16 -26.16
CA LYS A 187 12.83 14.49 -25.85
C LYS A 187 11.33 14.58 -25.44
N HIS A 188 11.15 14.62 -24.10
CA HIS A 188 10.11 15.30 -23.31
C HIS A 188 8.60 15.12 -23.58
N GLY A 189 8.18 14.31 -24.54
CA GLY A 189 6.82 13.78 -24.62
C GLY A 189 6.93 12.28 -24.79
N LEU A 190 6.27 11.52 -23.91
CA LEU A 190 6.13 10.09 -24.15
C LEU A 190 5.23 9.94 -25.39
N VAL A 191 5.73 9.29 -26.43
CA VAL A 191 5.00 9.11 -27.70
C VAL A 191 3.85 8.14 -27.44
N ILE A 192 2.61 8.54 -27.77
CA ILE A 192 1.53 7.57 -27.89
C ILE A 192 1.85 6.67 -29.06
N THR A 193 2.24 5.46 -28.71
CA THR A 193 2.40 4.39 -29.67
C THR A 193 1.14 3.54 -29.65
N PRO A 194 0.75 2.95 -30.78
CA PRO A 194 -0.28 1.91 -30.81
C PRO A 194 -0.01 0.76 -29.81
N GLU A 195 1.24 0.58 -29.41
CA GLU A 195 1.65 -0.44 -28.44
C GLU A 195 1.27 -0.12 -26.99
N THR A 196 0.88 1.13 -26.70
CA THR A 196 0.60 1.64 -25.34
C THR A 196 -0.84 2.09 -25.11
N THR A 197 -1.72 1.90 -26.11
CA THR A 197 -3.11 2.35 -26.09
C THR A 197 -4.01 1.35 -26.82
N LEU A 198 -5.29 1.29 -26.46
CA LEU A 198 -6.29 0.52 -27.21
C LEU A 198 -7.03 1.44 -28.19
N PHE A 199 -7.22 1.00 -29.43
CA PHE A 199 -7.93 1.73 -30.47
C PHE A 199 -7.45 3.18 -30.64
N GLY A 200 -6.14 3.40 -30.48
CA GLY A 200 -5.53 4.73 -30.56
C GLY A 200 -6.15 5.74 -29.59
N ASN A 201 -6.50 5.33 -28.36
CA ASN A 201 -7.15 6.17 -27.34
C ASN A 201 -8.58 6.66 -27.67
N ARG A 202 -9.23 6.16 -28.72
CA ARG A 202 -10.60 6.57 -29.09
C ARG A 202 -11.62 6.39 -27.95
N PHE A 203 -11.40 5.40 -27.08
CA PHE A 203 -12.25 5.10 -25.92
C PHE A 203 -11.61 5.49 -24.57
N TYR A 204 -10.67 6.43 -24.57
CA TYR A 204 -10.20 7.07 -23.34
C TYR A 204 -11.38 7.80 -22.66
N PRO A 205 -11.58 7.72 -21.32
CA PRO A 205 -10.69 7.19 -20.28
C PRO A 205 -10.90 5.71 -19.93
N VAL A 206 -11.91 5.05 -20.50
CA VAL A 206 -12.30 3.66 -20.15
C VAL A 206 -11.16 2.67 -20.39
N THR A 207 -10.27 2.97 -21.34
CA THR A 207 -9.13 2.14 -21.73
C THR A 207 -7.79 2.52 -21.09
N GLU A 208 -7.74 3.55 -20.23
CA GLU A 208 -6.48 4.02 -19.63
C GLU A 208 -5.93 3.03 -18.58
N GLY A 209 -6.80 2.63 -17.66
CA GLY A 209 -6.54 1.57 -16.70
C GLY A 209 -7.36 0.36 -17.06
N ILE A 210 -6.81 -0.84 -16.92
CA ILE A 210 -7.49 -2.10 -17.21
C ILE A 210 -7.25 -3.05 -16.04
N GLY A 211 -8.33 -3.58 -15.48
CA GLY A 211 -8.28 -4.64 -14.48
C GLY A 211 -8.35 -6.01 -15.14
N PHE A 212 -7.70 -7.01 -14.57
CA PHE A 212 -7.74 -8.40 -15.03
C PHE A 212 -7.94 -9.32 -13.83
N ILE A 213 -8.89 -10.23 -13.94
CA ILE A 213 -9.21 -11.22 -12.91
C ILE A 213 -8.82 -12.60 -13.44
N ALA A 214 -8.11 -13.40 -12.64
CA ALA A 214 -7.74 -14.76 -13.00
C ALA A 214 -8.90 -15.74 -12.84
N ALA A 215 -9.99 -15.50 -13.57
CA ALA A 215 -11.17 -16.36 -13.64
C ALA A 215 -11.80 -16.24 -15.03
N GLY A 216 -12.52 -17.28 -15.45
CA GLY A 216 -13.29 -17.24 -16.68
C GLY A 216 -14.53 -16.35 -16.55
N VAL A 217 -14.97 -15.75 -17.67
CA VAL A 217 -16.10 -14.81 -17.66
C VAL A 217 -17.41 -15.45 -17.19
N ASN A 218 -17.61 -16.74 -17.49
CA ASN A 218 -18.81 -17.47 -17.04
C ASN A 218 -18.81 -17.68 -15.52
N GLU A 219 -17.66 -18.03 -14.94
CA GLU A 219 -17.51 -18.16 -13.49
C GLU A 219 -17.73 -16.82 -12.78
N LEU A 220 -17.23 -15.74 -13.38
CA LEU A 220 -17.49 -14.38 -12.91
C LEU A 220 -18.97 -14.03 -12.98
N ALA A 221 -19.65 -14.33 -14.09
CA ALA A 221 -21.08 -14.09 -14.24
C ALA A 221 -21.90 -14.86 -13.17
N ASP A 222 -21.63 -16.16 -13.00
CA ASP A 222 -22.30 -17.00 -12.00
C ASP A 222 -22.08 -16.50 -10.57
N SER A 223 -20.84 -16.12 -10.24
CA SER A 223 -20.47 -15.59 -8.94
C SER A 223 -21.12 -14.22 -8.68
N PHE A 224 -21.16 -13.37 -9.70
CA PHE A 224 -21.81 -12.07 -9.62
C PHE A 224 -23.32 -12.20 -9.41
N GLU A 225 -23.99 -13.07 -10.17
CA GLU A 225 -25.42 -13.37 -9.98
C GLU A 225 -25.70 -13.92 -8.59
N THR A 226 -24.87 -14.84 -8.11
CA THR A 226 -25.00 -15.42 -6.76
C THR A 226 -24.84 -14.36 -5.68
N TRP A 227 -23.82 -13.50 -5.79
CA TRP A 227 -23.61 -12.40 -4.85
C TRP A 227 -24.79 -11.44 -4.85
N ARG A 228 -25.32 -11.08 -6.03
CA ARG A 228 -26.46 -10.17 -6.13
C ARG A 228 -27.70 -10.68 -5.37
N ARG A 229 -27.96 -12.00 -5.37
CA ARG A 229 -29.06 -12.61 -4.59
C ARG A 229 -28.92 -12.44 -3.08
N THR A 230 -27.71 -12.17 -2.58
CA THR A 230 -27.44 -12.02 -1.14
C THR A 230 -27.53 -10.57 -0.64
N TRP A 231 -27.75 -9.58 -1.52
CA TRP A 231 -27.78 -8.16 -1.14
C TRP A 231 -29.18 -7.55 -1.32
N ASP A 232 -29.82 -7.14 -0.22
CA ASP A 232 -31.07 -6.37 -0.23
C ASP A 232 -30.83 -4.95 -0.78
N GLY A 233 -31.24 -4.73 -2.03
CA GLY A 233 -31.07 -3.45 -2.76
C GLY A 233 -30.68 -3.59 -4.24
N GLY A 234 -30.67 -4.82 -4.77
CA GLY A 234 -30.20 -5.21 -6.10
C GLY A 234 -30.60 -4.29 -7.25
N GLY A 235 -29.59 -3.68 -7.86
CA GLY A 235 -29.64 -3.15 -9.21
C GLY A 235 -29.66 -4.25 -10.28
N GLU A 236 -29.92 -3.85 -11.52
CA GLU A 236 -30.35 -4.65 -12.68
C GLU A 236 -29.47 -5.86 -13.05
N GLU A 237 -30.01 -6.72 -13.93
CA GLU A 237 -29.45 -8.01 -14.35
C GLU A 237 -28.17 -7.83 -15.16
N GLY A 238 -27.16 -8.66 -14.83
CA GLY A 238 -26.04 -8.84 -15.73
C GLY A 238 -26.50 -9.59 -16.98
N ARG A 239 -25.95 -9.25 -18.13
CA ARG A 239 -26.27 -9.90 -19.41
C ARG A 239 -25.02 -10.13 -20.22
N PHE A 240 -25.03 -11.19 -21.02
CA PHE A 240 -24.04 -11.33 -22.07
C PHE A 240 -24.31 -10.31 -23.17
N PHE A 241 -23.27 -9.58 -23.56
CA PHE A 241 -23.33 -8.62 -24.64
C PHE A 241 -23.08 -9.32 -25.98
N HIS A 242 -23.95 -9.05 -26.94
CA HIS A 242 -23.84 -9.58 -28.30
C HIS A 242 -23.20 -8.52 -29.20
N GLY A 243 -21.89 -8.64 -29.37
CA GLY A 243 -21.09 -7.76 -30.20
C GLY A 243 -19.60 -8.02 -29.94
N ASP A 244 -18.74 -7.31 -30.66
CA ASP A 244 -17.30 -7.34 -30.40
C ASP A 244 -16.89 -6.35 -29.30
N PHE A 245 -15.61 -6.39 -28.93
CA PHE A 245 -15.05 -5.55 -27.89
C PHE A 245 -15.10 -4.04 -28.23
N GLU A 246 -14.92 -3.68 -29.49
CA GLU A 246 -15.00 -2.28 -29.94
C GLU A 246 -16.44 -1.75 -29.81
N GLN A 247 -17.42 -2.55 -30.22
CA GLN A 247 -18.85 -2.26 -30.08
C GLN A 247 -19.27 -2.14 -28.61
N LEU A 248 -18.72 -2.98 -27.72
CA LEU A 248 -18.92 -2.86 -26.28
C LEU A 248 -18.42 -1.49 -25.79
N LEU A 249 -17.17 -1.13 -26.08
CA LEU A 249 -16.59 0.14 -25.63
C LEU A 249 -17.39 1.33 -26.16
N ALA A 250 -17.84 1.27 -27.41
CA ALA A 250 -18.71 2.30 -27.99
C ALA A 250 -20.07 2.41 -27.27
N SER A 251 -20.61 1.29 -26.76
CA SER A 251 -21.88 1.26 -26.04
C SER A 251 -21.81 1.74 -24.58
N MET A 252 -20.60 1.95 -24.04
CA MET A 252 -20.41 2.40 -22.65
C MET A 252 -20.71 3.89 -22.42
N GLU A 253 -21.01 4.65 -23.48
CA GLU A 253 -21.53 6.00 -23.32
C GLU A 253 -22.99 5.98 -22.81
N PRO A 254 -23.37 6.87 -21.90
CA PRO A 254 -22.52 7.90 -21.27
C PRO A 254 -21.65 7.36 -20.13
N LEU A 255 -20.52 8.03 -19.87
CA LEU A 255 -19.57 7.70 -18.80
C LEU A 255 -20.08 8.19 -17.44
N ASP A 256 -20.89 7.37 -16.77
CA ASP A 256 -21.60 7.71 -15.55
C ASP A 256 -21.45 6.67 -14.40
N ARG A 257 -20.52 5.70 -14.56
CA ARG A 257 -20.28 4.58 -13.63
C ARG A 257 -21.47 3.62 -13.48
N SER A 258 -22.45 3.68 -14.37
CA SER A 258 -23.60 2.78 -14.35
C SER A 258 -23.33 1.41 -14.94
N GLN A 259 -22.16 1.17 -15.55
CA GLN A 259 -21.85 -0.10 -16.22
C GLN A 259 -20.42 -0.58 -15.92
N THR A 260 -20.32 -1.88 -15.66
CA THR A 260 -19.06 -2.62 -15.59
C THR A 260 -19.13 -3.82 -16.53
N ALA A 261 -18.18 -3.96 -17.44
CA ALA A 261 -18.07 -5.09 -18.35
C ALA A 261 -16.88 -5.98 -17.99
N PHE A 262 -17.11 -7.28 -18.14
CA PHE A 262 -16.15 -8.36 -17.99
C PHE A 262 -15.94 -9.00 -19.36
N VAL A 263 -14.74 -8.88 -19.90
CA VAL A 263 -14.39 -9.32 -21.26
C VAL A 263 -13.41 -10.47 -21.17
N GLN A 264 -13.84 -11.66 -21.58
CA GLN A 264 -12.94 -12.82 -21.63
C GLN A 264 -11.79 -12.53 -22.60
N THR A 265 -10.56 -12.74 -22.13
CA THR A 265 -9.39 -12.54 -22.97
C THR A 265 -9.04 -13.81 -23.76
N ALA A 266 -8.16 -13.67 -24.75
CA ALA A 266 -7.63 -14.78 -25.55
C ALA A 266 -6.87 -15.81 -24.67
N ASN A 267 -6.32 -15.36 -23.53
CA ASN A 267 -5.90 -16.28 -22.46
C ASN A 267 -7.12 -16.59 -21.57
N PRO A 268 -7.68 -17.81 -21.61
CA PRO A 268 -8.92 -18.13 -20.89
C PRO A 268 -8.78 -18.01 -19.36
N GLN A 269 -7.55 -17.95 -18.83
CA GLN A 269 -7.31 -17.71 -17.42
C GLN A 269 -7.68 -16.29 -16.97
N TRP A 270 -7.67 -15.32 -17.89
CA TRP A 270 -7.86 -13.91 -17.57
C TRP A 270 -9.15 -13.35 -18.19
N THR A 271 -9.92 -12.64 -17.37
CA THR A 271 -11.04 -11.80 -17.79
C THR A 271 -10.72 -10.35 -17.47
N ALA A 272 -10.79 -9.48 -18.47
CA ALA A 272 -10.56 -8.05 -18.32
C ALA A 272 -11.81 -7.34 -17.81
N VAL A 273 -11.60 -6.23 -17.08
CA VAL A 273 -12.66 -5.45 -16.45
C VAL A 273 -12.58 -4.01 -16.92
N PHE A 274 -13.71 -3.49 -17.40
CA PHE A 274 -13.88 -2.12 -17.88
C PHE A 274 -15.10 -1.49 -17.22
N SER A 275 -14.92 -0.37 -16.52
CA SER A 275 -16.03 0.45 -16.03
C SER A 275 -16.23 1.71 -16.87
N ASN A 276 -17.48 2.11 -17.11
CA ASN A 276 -17.82 3.36 -17.79
C ASN A 276 -17.65 4.61 -16.88
N ASP A 277 -16.49 4.72 -16.23
CA ASP A 277 -16.16 5.86 -15.37
C ASP A 277 -15.55 7.01 -16.19
N SER A 278 -16.02 8.23 -15.95
CA SER A 278 -15.45 9.45 -16.55
C SER A 278 -14.14 9.89 -15.87
N THR A 279 -13.81 9.35 -14.70
CA THR A 279 -12.49 9.50 -14.10
C THR A 279 -11.65 8.27 -14.41
N ALA A 280 -10.50 8.49 -15.04
CA ALA A 280 -9.46 7.48 -15.23
C ALA A 280 -9.14 6.76 -13.91
N GLY A 281 -9.65 5.54 -13.78
CA GLY A 281 -9.56 4.76 -12.56
C GLY A 281 -10.51 3.59 -12.64
N GLN A 282 -9.97 2.39 -12.87
CA GLN A 282 -10.80 1.19 -12.82
C GLN A 282 -11.31 1.00 -11.40
N GLY A 283 -12.64 0.87 -11.32
CA GLY A 283 -13.40 0.76 -10.11
C GLY A 283 -12.97 -0.43 -9.26
N SER A 284 -13.18 -0.29 -7.95
CA SER A 284 -13.06 -1.33 -6.93
C SER A 284 -13.68 -2.68 -7.30
N ASP A 285 -14.60 -2.73 -8.26
CA ASP A 285 -15.41 -3.88 -8.64
C ASP A 285 -14.56 -5.07 -9.07
N GLY A 286 -13.53 -4.87 -9.92
CA GLY A 286 -12.65 -5.95 -10.35
C GLY A 286 -11.87 -6.57 -9.19
N SER A 287 -11.29 -5.73 -8.33
CA SER A 287 -10.58 -6.17 -7.12
C SER A 287 -11.52 -6.86 -6.12
N VAL A 288 -12.76 -6.38 -5.98
CA VAL A 288 -13.77 -6.98 -5.10
C VAL A 288 -14.21 -8.34 -5.63
N ALA A 289 -14.45 -8.46 -6.93
CA ALA A 289 -14.81 -9.73 -7.58
C ALA A 289 -13.69 -10.77 -7.41
N ALA A 290 -12.45 -10.41 -7.72
CA ALA A 290 -11.30 -11.29 -7.55
C ALA A 290 -11.12 -11.77 -6.09
N LYS A 291 -11.27 -10.86 -5.11
CA LYS A 291 -11.21 -11.22 -3.69
C LYS A 291 -12.27 -12.23 -3.28
N ARG A 292 -13.48 -12.14 -3.84
CA ARG A 292 -14.56 -13.09 -3.53
C ARG A 292 -14.33 -14.45 -4.15
N LEU A 293 -13.89 -14.47 -5.41
CA LEU A 293 -13.51 -15.69 -6.10
C LEU A 293 -12.22 -16.29 -5.55
N ARG A 294 -11.45 -15.53 -4.75
CA ARG A 294 -10.13 -15.92 -4.26
C ARG A 294 -9.24 -16.30 -5.44
N CYS A 295 -9.21 -15.44 -6.45
CA CYS A 295 -8.32 -15.53 -7.60
C CYS A 295 -7.45 -14.27 -7.73
N ASP A 296 -6.42 -14.37 -8.57
CA ASP A 296 -5.48 -13.28 -8.81
C ASP A 296 -6.17 -12.08 -9.46
N TYR A 297 -5.65 -10.88 -9.20
CA TYR A 297 -6.07 -9.64 -9.82
C TYR A 297 -4.87 -8.81 -10.25
N VAL A 298 -4.88 -8.34 -11.50
CA VAL A 298 -3.89 -7.39 -12.03
C VAL A 298 -4.60 -6.10 -12.39
N GLN A 299 -3.97 -4.97 -12.11
CA GLN A 299 -4.36 -3.69 -12.68
C GLN A 299 -3.15 -3.10 -13.40
N ALA A 300 -3.35 -2.76 -14.66
CA ALA A 300 -2.37 -2.07 -15.50
C ALA A 300 -2.93 -0.71 -15.87
N SER A 301 -2.12 0.33 -15.83
CA SER A 301 -2.53 1.66 -16.28
C SER A 301 -1.35 2.43 -16.84
N ILE A 302 -1.59 3.12 -17.95
CA ILE A 302 -0.68 4.08 -18.56
C ILE A 302 -1.49 5.37 -18.76
N GLY A 303 -1.42 6.24 -17.76
CA GLY A 303 -2.09 7.53 -17.73
C GLY A 303 -1.22 8.65 -18.26
N PHE A 304 -1.81 9.47 -19.13
CA PHE A 304 -1.15 10.61 -19.75
C PHE A 304 -1.52 11.91 -19.02
N ALA A 305 -0.56 12.83 -18.87
CA ALA A 305 -0.84 14.13 -18.27
C ALA A 305 -1.76 14.93 -19.18
N SER A 306 -2.79 15.55 -18.60
CA SER A 306 -3.53 16.62 -19.26
C SER A 306 -2.96 17.99 -18.94
N GLU A 307 -2.91 18.86 -19.94
CA GLU A 307 -2.78 20.29 -19.71
C GLU A 307 -4.16 20.86 -19.37
N ASN A 308 -4.68 20.64 -18.16
CA ASN A 308 -5.87 21.37 -17.71
C ASN A 308 -5.62 22.20 -16.44
N PRO A 309 -5.40 23.52 -16.58
CA PRO A 309 -5.24 24.43 -15.45
C PRO A 309 -6.55 24.74 -14.70
N ALA A 310 -7.73 24.31 -15.17
CA ALA A 310 -9.03 24.74 -14.64
C ALA A 310 -9.54 23.95 -13.42
N THR A 311 -9.03 22.75 -13.14
CA THR A 311 -9.57 21.89 -12.08
C THR A 311 -8.86 22.04 -10.73
N GLY A 312 -7.74 22.77 -10.65
CA GLY A 312 -6.94 22.91 -9.42
C GLY A 312 -6.28 21.61 -8.93
N PHE A 313 -6.59 20.48 -9.56
CA PHE A 313 -5.89 19.21 -9.43
C PHE A 313 -5.01 19.06 -10.68
N GLY A 314 -3.71 19.31 -10.55
CA GLY A 314 -2.76 19.07 -11.63
C GLY A 314 -2.95 17.65 -12.17
N ALA A 315 -3.09 17.52 -13.48
CA ALA A 315 -3.27 16.24 -14.13
C ALA A 315 -2.06 15.36 -13.84
N LYS A 316 -2.31 14.22 -13.20
CA LYS A 316 -1.24 13.32 -12.77
C LYS A 316 -0.98 12.31 -13.88
N ALA A 317 0.00 12.56 -14.73
CA ALA A 317 0.56 11.49 -15.57
C ALA A 317 1.13 10.39 -14.67
N GLY A 318 1.06 9.14 -15.13
CA GLY A 318 1.69 8.05 -14.41
C GLY A 318 1.39 6.71 -15.03
N TRP A 319 2.15 5.71 -14.60
CA TRP A 319 1.93 4.33 -14.99
C TRP A 319 2.03 3.46 -13.76
N LEU A 320 1.17 2.45 -13.73
CA LEU A 320 0.97 1.54 -12.61
C LEU A 320 0.91 0.12 -13.14
N PHE A 321 1.66 -0.76 -12.50
CA PHE A 321 1.38 -2.18 -12.48
C PHE A 321 1.07 -2.58 -11.04
N TYR A 322 -0.04 -3.27 -10.83
CA TYR A 322 -0.52 -3.69 -9.54
C TYR A 322 -0.99 -5.14 -9.64
N TYR A 323 -0.58 -5.99 -8.70
CA TYR A 323 -0.87 -7.40 -8.70
C TYR A 323 -1.23 -7.87 -7.28
N THR A 324 -2.39 -8.50 -7.16
CA THR A 324 -2.93 -9.09 -5.93
C THR A 324 -3.13 -10.58 -6.16
N MET A 325 -2.61 -11.41 -5.26
CA MET A 325 -2.86 -12.85 -5.22
C MET A 325 -3.84 -13.20 -4.08
N PRO A 326 -4.64 -14.26 -4.20
CA PRO A 326 -5.58 -14.75 -3.18
C PRO A 326 -4.91 -15.14 -1.88
N SER A 327 -3.70 -15.70 -2.01
CA SER A 327 -2.87 -16.16 -0.90
C SER A 327 -2.34 -15.00 -0.06
N PHE A 328 -2.37 -13.76 -0.57
CA PHE A 328 -2.02 -12.60 0.25
C PHE A 328 -3.18 -12.27 1.21
N PRO A 329 -3.01 -12.42 2.53
CA PRO A 329 -3.99 -11.91 3.48
C PRO A 329 -4.10 -10.39 3.27
N TYR A 330 -5.34 -9.92 3.07
CA TYR A 330 -5.76 -8.51 2.95
C TYR A 330 -4.67 -7.46 3.22
N GLY A 331 -3.85 -7.12 2.22
CA GLY A 331 -2.93 -5.98 2.33
C GLY A 331 -1.60 -6.02 1.57
N VAL A 332 -1.12 -7.19 1.13
CA VAL A 332 0.09 -7.25 0.29
C VAL A 332 -0.34 -7.22 -1.17
N ASN A 333 -0.33 -6.03 -1.73
CA ASN A 333 -0.41 -5.86 -3.17
C ASN A 333 1.00 -5.58 -3.67
N MET A 334 1.44 -6.35 -4.65
CA MET A 334 2.67 -6.06 -5.37
C MET A 334 2.36 -4.90 -6.30
N TYR A 335 3.13 -3.83 -6.23
CA TYR A 335 2.88 -2.71 -7.13
C TYR A 335 4.17 -2.00 -7.46
N VAL A 336 4.17 -1.39 -8.64
CA VAL A 336 5.22 -0.51 -9.12
C VAL A 336 4.52 0.64 -9.81
N GLN A 337 4.84 1.87 -9.42
CA GLN A 337 4.20 3.06 -9.95
C GLN A 337 5.18 4.19 -10.15
N VAL A 338 5.02 4.91 -11.25
CA VAL A 338 5.53 6.27 -11.42
C VAL A 338 4.34 7.19 -11.58
N SER A 339 4.32 8.30 -10.85
CA SER A 339 3.23 9.27 -10.95
C SER A 339 3.73 10.70 -10.73
N ASP A 340 3.14 11.65 -11.44
CA ASP A 340 3.32 13.07 -11.16
C ASP A 340 2.45 13.45 -9.95
N GLN A 341 3.09 13.75 -8.83
CA GLN A 341 2.44 14.15 -7.58
C GLN A 341 2.50 15.68 -7.38
N GLY A 342 2.79 16.43 -8.44
CA GLY A 342 2.91 17.87 -8.44
C GLY A 342 1.57 18.60 -8.52
N ASN A 343 1.31 19.54 -7.62
CA ASN A 343 0.10 20.39 -7.70
C ASN A 343 0.26 21.58 -8.66
N HIS A 344 1.47 22.15 -8.76
CA HIS A 344 1.75 23.34 -9.59
C HIS A 344 3.01 23.21 -10.46
N ARG A 345 3.78 22.14 -10.26
CA ARG A 345 5.01 21.82 -10.99
C ARG A 345 5.14 20.32 -11.02
N VAL A 346 5.53 19.77 -12.16
CA VAL A 346 5.78 18.34 -12.34
C VAL A 346 6.72 17.84 -11.25
N LYS A 347 6.25 16.89 -10.46
CA LYS A 347 7.00 16.23 -9.38
C LYS A 347 6.77 14.73 -9.49
N TRP A 348 7.57 14.10 -10.34
CA TRP A 348 7.61 12.65 -10.46
C TRP A 348 7.98 12.00 -9.14
N GLN A 349 7.19 11.00 -8.77
CA GLN A 349 7.44 10.08 -7.67
C GLN A 349 7.48 8.66 -8.23
N PHE A 350 8.34 7.84 -7.64
CA PHE A 350 8.43 6.42 -7.92
C PHE A 350 8.18 5.68 -6.61
N ASP A 351 7.17 4.81 -6.61
CA ASP A 351 6.75 4.01 -5.47
C ASP A 351 6.66 2.54 -5.90
N HIS A 352 7.06 1.63 -5.03
CA HIS A 352 6.93 0.20 -5.27
C HIS A 352 6.68 -0.55 -3.95
N SER A 353 6.17 -1.78 -4.04
CA SER A 353 6.03 -2.69 -2.91
C SER A 353 7.39 -3.07 -2.30
N ALA A 354 7.40 -3.43 -1.02
CA ALA A 354 8.63 -3.85 -0.34
C ALA A 354 9.18 -5.18 -0.88
N ALA A 355 8.30 -6.06 -1.34
CA ALA A 355 8.65 -7.26 -2.07
C ALA A 355 8.65 -6.98 -3.57
N PHE A 356 9.52 -7.69 -4.29
CA PHE A 356 9.64 -7.62 -5.76
C PHE A 356 9.13 -8.91 -6.40
N MET A 357 8.46 -8.77 -7.53
CA MET A 357 8.08 -9.90 -8.38
C MET A 357 9.31 -10.40 -9.16
N PRO A 358 9.38 -11.70 -9.50
CA PRO A 358 10.58 -12.29 -10.11
C PRO A 358 10.92 -11.75 -11.50
N PHE A 359 9.98 -11.07 -12.15
CA PHE A 359 10.13 -10.49 -13.48
C PHE A 359 10.42 -8.97 -13.46
N GLU A 360 10.52 -8.34 -12.29
CA GLU A 360 10.82 -6.91 -12.21
C GLU A 360 12.27 -6.59 -12.62
N ASP A 361 12.45 -5.54 -13.44
CA ASP A 361 13.78 -5.00 -13.76
C ASP A 361 14.25 -4.05 -12.65
N LEU A 362 14.82 -4.65 -11.60
CA LEU A 362 15.33 -3.91 -10.44
C LEU A 362 16.49 -2.98 -10.79
N ALA A 363 17.26 -3.26 -11.84
CA ALA A 363 18.35 -2.39 -12.27
C ALA A 363 17.81 -1.04 -12.78
N SER A 364 16.61 -1.04 -13.38
CA SER A 364 15.94 0.19 -13.78
C SER A 364 15.61 1.09 -12.59
N TYR A 365 15.33 0.54 -11.39
CA TYR A 365 14.88 1.32 -10.23
C TYR A 365 15.95 2.27 -9.67
N GLU A 366 17.22 2.02 -10.00
CA GLU A 366 18.37 2.83 -9.59
C GLU A 366 18.65 3.99 -10.55
N LYS A 367 17.97 4.07 -11.70
CA LYS A 367 18.19 5.14 -12.69
C LYS A 367 18.02 6.53 -12.06
N ARG A 368 18.85 7.47 -12.52
CA ARG A 368 18.88 8.84 -12.01
C ARG A 368 17.55 9.58 -12.19
N ARG A 369 16.90 9.41 -13.34
CA ARG A 369 15.61 10.07 -13.65
C ARG A 369 14.47 9.16 -13.18
N ILE A 370 13.57 9.71 -12.37
CA ILE A 370 12.44 8.97 -11.76
C ILE A 370 11.55 8.31 -12.82
N VAL A 371 11.21 9.05 -13.88
CA VAL A 371 10.41 8.55 -15.01
C VAL A 371 11.06 7.39 -15.77
N ASP A 372 12.38 7.25 -15.69
CA ASP A 372 13.09 6.19 -16.38
C ASP A 372 13.17 4.91 -15.52
N ARG A 373 12.76 4.97 -14.24
CA ARG A 373 12.83 3.85 -13.29
C ARG A 373 11.79 2.78 -13.55
N PHE A 374 10.61 3.19 -13.96
CA PHE A 374 9.55 2.31 -14.41
C PHE A 374 8.91 3.00 -15.61
N SER A 375 8.86 2.30 -16.74
CA SER A 375 8.40 2.85 -18.02
C SER A 375 7.10 2.21 -18.47
N PRO A 376 6.36 2.82 -19.40
CA PRO A 376 5.17 2.23 -20.01
C PRO A 376 5.43 0.84 -20.61
N GLN A 377 6.59 0.65 -21.25
CA GLN A 377 6.97 -0.66 -21.77
C GLN A 377 7.12 -1.71 -20.65
N MET A 378 7.62 -1.32 -19.48
CA MET A 378 7.72 -2.22 -18.34
C MET A 378 6.34 -2.62 -17.81
N VAL A 379 5.31 -1.75 -17.89
CA VAL A 379 3.92 -2.15 -17.57
C VAL A 379 3.49 -3.31 -18.46
N ILE A 380 3.72 -3.17 -19.77
CA ILE A 380 3.38 -4.18 -20.78
C ILE A 380 4.16 -5.48 -20.53
N ASP A 381 5.47 -5.38 -20.32
CA ASP A 381 6.33 -6.53 -20.09
C ASP A 381 5.93 -7.27 -18.81
N TYR A 382 5.56 -6.54 -17.76
CA TYR A 382 5.08 -7.11 -16.49
C TYR A 382 3.72 -7.79 -16.65
N CYS A 383 2.80 -7.22 -17.44
CA CYS A 383 1.56 -7.89 -17.81
C CYS A 383 1.82 -9.18 -18.60
N ARG A 384 2.72 -9.15 -19.57
CA ARG A 384 3.07 -10.32 -20.39
C ARG A 384 3.70 -11.42 -19.56
N ALA A 385 4.48 -11.07 -18.54
CA ALA A 385 5.07 -12.03 -17.60
C ALA A 385 4.02 -12.86 -16.84
N VAL A 386 2.80 -12.34 -16.67
CA VAL A 386 1.66 -13.05 -16.07
C VAL A 386 0.62 -13.52 -17.10
N GLY A 387 0.94 -13.43 -18.40
CA GLY A 387 0.09 -13.93 -19.48
C GLY A 387 -1.03 -12.98 -19.91
N ILE A 388 -0.86 -11.67 -19.70
CA ILE A 388 -1.77 -10.59 -20.09
C ILE A 388 -1.12 -9.73 -21.19
N ASP A 389 -1.86 -9.39 -22.24
CA ASP A 389 -1.41 -8.47 -23.30
C ASP A 389 -2.36 -7.26 -23.41
N PRO A 390 -2.18 -6.23 -22.55
CA PRO A 390 -3.26 -5.29 -22.19
C PRO A 390 -3.64 -4.31 -23.32
N TYR A 391 -2.70 -3.99 -24.22
CA TYR A 391 -2.92 -3.03 -25.30
C TYR A 391 -2.92 -3.70 -26.69
N ASN A 392 -3.12 -5.02 -26.72
CA ASN A 392 -3.37 -5.76 -27.95
C ASN A 392 -4.89 -5.95 -28.11
N GLU A 393 -5.48 -5.37 -29.14
CA GLU A 393 -6.93 -5.42 -29.39
C GLU A 393 -7.43 -6.87 -29.60
N GLU A 394 -6.63 -7.72 -30.24
CA GLU A 394 -6.96 -9.13 -30.47
C GLU A 394 -6.97 -9.96 -29.18
N PHE A 395 -6.39 -9.44 -28.09
CA PHE A 395 -6.43 -10.09 -26.78
C PHE A 395 -7.85 -10.15 -26.19
N TYR A 396 -8.77 -9.32 -26.67
CA TYR A 396 -10.15 -9.20 -26.14
C TYR A 396 -11.18 -9.89 -27.05
N SER A 397 -10.94 -11.16 -27.35
CA SER A 397 -11.70 -11.91 -28.36
C SER A 397 -12.83 -12.79 -27.82
N GLY A 398 -12.98 -12.91 -26.51
CA GLY A 398 -13.91 -13.85 -25.89
C GLY A 398 -15.29 -13.27 -25.56
N PRO A 399 -16.17 -14.06 -24.89
CA PRO A 399 -17.48 -13.59 -24.49
C PRO A 399 -17.41 -12.39 -23.52
N ILE A 400 -18.44 -11.54 -23.60
CA ILE A 400 -18.54 -10.30 -22.84
C ILE A 400 -19.76 -10.37 -21.92
N PHE A 401 -19.58 -10.13 -20.63
CA PHE A 401 -20.65 -10.02 -19.65
C PHE A 401 -20.70 -8.61 -19.08
N VAL A 402 -21.86 -7.96 -19.13
CA VAL A 402 -22.06 -6.57 -18.69
C VAL A 402 -23.00 -6.53 -17.51
N VAL A 403 -22.65 -5.74 -16.51
CA VAL A 403 -23.43 -5.49 -15.31
C VAL A 403 -23.84 -4.03 -15.26
N GLU A 404 -25.09 -3.77 -14.91
CA GLU A 404 -25.60 -2.43 -14.65
C GLU A 404 -25.62 -2.10 -13.14
N ASN A 405 -24.89 -1.06 -12.75
CA ASN A 405 -24.72 -0.57 -11.39
C ASN A 405 -25.81 0.46 -11.02
N SER A 406 -26.98 0.00 -10.57
CA SER A 406 -28.08 0.91 -10.18
C SER A 406 -27.80 1.75 -8.92
N ALA A 407 -26.79 1.41 -8.12
CA ALA A 407 -26.40 2.16 -6.92
C ALA A 407 -25.67 3.48 -7.26
N ALA A 408 -25.00 3.56 -8.41
CA ALA A 408 -24.35 4.78 -8.89
C ALA A 408 -25.38 5.90 -9.15
N LYS A 409 -26.63 5.56 -9.47
CA LYS A 409 -27.73 6.50 -9.71
C LYS A 409 -28.21 7.24 -8.45
N LYS A 410 -27.85 6.81 -7.23
CA LYS A 410 -28.53 7.26 -6.00
C LYS A 410 -27.84 8.37 -5.20
N ASN A 411 -26.54 8.66 -5.35
CA ASN A 411 -25.83 9.51 -4.37
C ASN A 411 -24.89 10.61 -4.87
N VAL A 412 -24.72 10.82 -6.17
CA VAL A 412 -24.06 11.99 -6.77
C VAL A 412 -24.69 12.13 -8.15
N GLU A 413 -25.03 13.33 -8.65
CA GLU A 413 -25.27 13.49 -10.09
C GLU A 413 -23.98 13.03 -10.78
N PRO A 414 -23.93 11.84 -11.40
CA PRO A 414 -22.73 11.44 -12.10
C PRO A 414 -22.57 12.46 -13.21
N GLN A 415 -21.40 13.05 -13.35
CA GLN A 415 -21.13 13.85 -14.55
C GLN A 415 -21.10 12.86 -15.71
N SER A 416 -22.27 12.67 -16.31
CA SER A 416 -22.55 11.88 -17.50
C SER A 416 -21.84 12.59 -18.65
N LEU A 417 -20.71 12.06 -19.07
CA LEU A 417 -19.90 12.60 -20.16
C LEU A 417 -19.91 11.66 -21.36
N SER A 418 -19.83 12.21 -22.57
CA SER A 418 -19.35 11.44 -23.72
C SER A 418 -17.83 11.26 -23.65
N TYR A 419 -17.29 10.31 -24.41
CA TYR A 419 -15.86 10.17 -24.65
C TYR A 419 -15.25 11.48 -25.12
N ALA A 420 -15.89 12.17 -26.08
CA ALA A 420 -15.41 13.45 -26.59
C ALA A 420 -15.26 14.49 -25.48
N GLN A 421 -16.26 14.61 -24.59
CA GLN A 421 -16.22 15.53 -23.45
C GLN A 421 -15.17 15.14 -22.40
N ALA A 422 -15.02 13.84 -22.13
CA ALA A 422 -14.00 13.35 -21.19
C ALA A 422 -12.59 13.60 -21.74
N GLN A 423 -12.37 13.35 -23.03
CA GLN A 423 -11.13 13.62 -23.75
C GLN A 423 -10.82 15.11 -23.81
N ASP A 424 -11.81 15.98 -24.07
CA ASP A 424 -11.63 17.45 -24.06
C ASP A 424 -11.14 17.95 -22.71
N ARG A 425 -11.71 17.41 -21.61
CA ARG A 425 -11.32 17.80 -20.25
C ARG A 425 -9.87 17.47 -19.92
N VAL A 426 -9.30 16.45 -20.56
CA VAL A 426 -7.91 16.05 -20.37
C VAL A 426 -7.01 16.39 -21.55
N GLY A 427 -7.49 17.15 -22.54
CA GLY A 427 -6.73 17.46 -23.75
C GLY A 427 -6.30 16.23 -24.57
N ALA A 428 -6.99 15.09 -24.43
CA ALA A 428 -6.62 13.82 -25.07
C ALA A 428 -6.82 13.80 -26.59
N HIS A 429 -7.52 14.79 -27.17
CA HIS A 429 -7.58 14.97 -28.63
C HIS A 429 -6.26 15.47 -29.26
N ARG A 430 -5.27 15.82 -28.43
CA ARG A 430 -3.94 16.31 -28.88
C ARG A 430 -2.81 15.29 -28.69
N LEU A 431 -3.17 14.05 -28.35
CA LEU A 431 -2.30 13.01 -27.86
C LEU A 431 -2.07 11.94 -28.94
#